data_AF-A0A1C4YAR1-F1
#
_entry.id   AF-A0A1C4YAR1-F1
#
_cell.length_a   1.000
_cell.length_b   1.000
_cell.length_c   1.000
_cell.angle_alpha   90.00
_cell.angle_beta   90.00
_cell.angle_gamma   90.00
#
_symmetry.space_group_name_H-M   'P 1'
#
loop_
_entity.id
_entity.type
_entity.pdbx_description
1 polymer ?
#
loop_
_entity_poly.entity_id
_entity_poly.type
_entity_poly.pdbx_seq_one_letter_code
_entity_poly.pdbx_strand_id
1 'polypeptide(L)'
;MGAQQSGPFRRPTPQEVAAAAGRGLPDVIGPGLRVLFCGFNPGLYSAAVGLPFARRGSRFWPALHGAGFTDRQLHPWEHGCRP
;
A
#
# COMPACT_ATOMS: atom_id res chain seq x y z
N MET A 1 6.77 -19.18 -0.15
CA MET A 1 5.61 -19.34 0.74
C MET A 1 4.82 -18.03 0.70
N GLY A 2 3.76 -17.96 -0.11
CA GLY A 2 3.12 -16.69 -0.44
C GLY A 2 2.23 -16.21 0.69
N ALA A 3 2.53 -15.05 1.27
CA ALA A 3 1.69 -14.40 2.26
C ALA A 3 0.25 -14.29 1.70
N GLN A 4 -0.68 -15.02 2.30
CA GLN A 4 -2.10 -14.88 2.04
C GLN A 4 -2.52 -13.52 2.58
N GLN A 5 -2.73 -12.55 1.69
CA GLN A 5 -3.33 -11.27 2.09
C GLN A 5 -4.82 -11.50 2.35
N SER A 6 -5.18 -11.83 3.58
CA SER A 6 -6.51 -11.68 4.15
C SER A 6 -6.56 -10.33 4.88
N GLY A 7 -6.68 -9.25 4.11
CA GLY A 7 -6.97 -7.94 4.66
C GLY A 7 -8.47 -7.74 4.88
N PRO A 8 -8.89 -6.71 5.61
CA PRO A 8 -10.30 -6.39 5.83
C PRO A 8 -11.02 -5.90 4.56
N PHE A 9 -10.34 -5.83 3.40
CA PHE A 9 -10.89 -5.27 2.18
C PHE A 9 -11.19 -6.33 1.12
N ARG A 10 -12.31 -6.15 0.42
CA ARG A 10 -12.72 -6.98 -0.72
C ARG A 10 -11.68 -6.88 -1.84
N ARG A 11 -11.29 -8.02 -2.41
CA ARG A 11 -10.43 -8.04 -3.60
C ARG A 11 -11.21 -7.47 -4.80
N PRO A 12 -10.68 -6.47 -5.52
CA PRO A 12 -11.36 -5.88 -6.65
C PRO A 12 -11.37 -6.85 -7.83
N THR A 13 -12.43 -6.78 -8.63
CA THR A 13 -12.55 -7.45 -9.92
C THR A 13 -11.60 -6.82 -10.95
N PRO A 14 -11.26 -7.54 -12.04
CA PRO A 14 -10.47 -6.96 -13.12
C PRO A 14 -11.07 -5.67 -13.71
N GLN A 15 -12.40 -5.60 -13.80
CA GLN A 15 -13.10 -4.42 -14.30
C GLN A 15 -12.96 -3.23 -13.35
N GLU A 16 -13.09 -3.43 -12.04
CA GLU A 16 -12.87 -2.38 -11.04
C GLU A 16 -11.42 -1.89 -11.04
N VAL A 17 -10.46 -2.78 -11.27
CA VAL A 17 -9.05 -2.41 -11.43
C VAL A 17 -8.84 -1.55 -12.68
N ALA A 18 -9.42 -1.93 -13.82
CA ALA A 18 -9.34 -1.14 -15.05
C ALA A 18 -10.00 0.24 -14.89
N ALA A 19 -11.17 0.30 -14.25
CA ALA A 19 -11.92 1.52 -13.98
C ALA A 19 -11.26 2.46 -12.96
N ALA A 20 -10.18 2.03 -12.31
CA ALA A 20 -9.38 2.86 -11.41
C ALA A 20 -8.31 3.70 -12.13
N ALA A 21 -8.18 3.58 -13.46
CA ALA A 21 -7.29 4.43 -14.24
C ALA A 21 -7.58 5.92 -13.99
N GLY A 22 -6.53 6.70 -13.74
CA GLY A 22 -6.63 8.13 -13.43
C GLY A 22 -7.08 8.45 -12.00
N ARG A 23 -7.42 7.46 -11.17
CA ARG A 23 -7.73 7.71 -9.75
C ARG A 23 -6.43 7.90 -8.96
N GLY A 24 -6.40 8.97 -8.16
CA GLY A 24 -5.35 9.23 -7.18
C GLY A 24 -5.54 8.42 -5.89
N LEU A 25 -4.55 8.51 -5.01
CA LEU A 25 -4.67 8.09 -3.62
C LEU A 25 -4.45 9.32 -2.73
N PRO A 26 -5.16 9.43 -1.59
CA PRO A 26 -4.85 10.44 -0.60
C PRO A 26 -3.41 10.29 -0.09
N ASP A 27 -2.72 11.40 0.08
CA ASP A 27 -1.39 11.41 0.68
C ASP A 27 -1.48 11.13 2.19
N VAL A 28 -0.54 10.34 2.71
CA VAL A 28 -0.37 10.12 4.16
C VAL A 28 0.87 10.87 4.62
N ILE A 29 0.64 12.09 5.11
CA ILE A 29 1.68 13.01 5.55
C ILE A 29 1.34 13.60 6.92
N GLY A 30 2.36 13.99 7.68
CA GLY A 30 2.21 14.59 8.99
C GLY A 30 3.45 15.38 9.40
N PRO A 31 3.37 16.17 10.48
CA PRO A 31 4.54 16.89 11.00
C PRO A 31 5.59 15.91 11.57
N GLY A 32 6.86 16.31 11.53
CA GLY A 32 7.96 15.55 12.15
C GLY A 32 8.41 14.30 11.38
N LEU A 33 8.04 14.16 10.11
CA LEU A 33 8.52 13.06 9.26
C LEU A 33 10.04 13.15 9.07
N ARG A 34 10.74 12.05 9.38
CA ARG A 34 12.17 11.88 9.08
C ARG A 34 12.42 11.39 7.67
N VAL A 35 11.46 10.66 7.10
CA VAL A 35 11.53 10.05 5.76
C VAL A 35 10.14 10.15 5.13
N LEU A 36 10.09 10.46 3.83
CA LEU A 36 8.90 10.46 3.01
C LEU A 36 9.09 9.48 1.84
N PHE A 37 8.20 8.49 1.71
CA PHE A 37 8.19 7.58 0.57
C PHE A 37 7.27 8.12 -0.52
N CYS A 38 7.86 8.63 -1.61
CA CYS A 38 7.13 9.11 -2.77
C CYS A 38 7.15 8.06 -3.89
N GLY A 39 5.98 7.54 -4.26
CA GLY A 39 5.82 6.69 -5.44
C GLY A 39 5.59 7.51 -6.71
N PHE A 40 5.79 6.92 -7.88
CA PHE A 40 5.54 7.61 -9.16
C PHE A 40 4.03 7.88 -9.38
N ASN A 41 3.22 6.83 -9.29
CA ASN A 41 1.77 6.90 -9.40
C ASN A 41 1.12 5.72 -8.67
N PRO A 42 -0.15 5.83 -8.24
CA PRO A 42 -0.88 4.66 -7.76
C PRO A 42 -0.99 3.64 -8.90
N GLY A 43 -0.47 2.44 -8.68
CA GLY A 43 -0.79 1.32 -9.57
C GLY A 43 -2.30 1.05 -9.53
N LEU A 44 -2.89 0.64 -10.66
CA LEU A 44 -4.35 0.43 -10.80
C LEU A 44 -4.99 -0.36 -9.66
N TYR A 45 -4.32 -1.40 -9.17
CA TYR A 45 -4.81 -2.18 -8.04
C TYR A 45 -4.89 -1.36 -6.75
N SER A 46 -3.82 -0.63 -6.42
CA SER A 46 -3.76 0.25 -5.25
C SER A 46 -4.83 1.36 -5.34
N ALA A 47 -4.99 1.94 -6.54
CA ALA A 47 -6.03 2.93 -6.81
C ALA A 47 -7.45 2.34 -6.63
N ALA A 48 -7.67 1.09 -7.09
CA ALA A 48 -8.97 0.43 -6.97
C ALA A 48 -9.37 0.11 -5.52
N VAL A 49 -8.39 -0.20 -4.66
CA VAL A 49 -8.66 -0.55 -3.25
C VAL A 49 -8.46 0.61 -2.28
N GLY A 50 -7.97 1.75 -2.75
CA GLY A 50 -7.70 2.91 -1.90
C GLY A 50 -6.54 2.71 -0.92
N LEU A 51 -5.62 1.78 -1.18
CA LEU A 51 -4.52 1.44 -0.27
C LEU A 51 -3.17 1.53 -1.00
N PRO A 52 -2.17 2.22 -0.43
CA PRO A 52 -0.85 2.33 -1.05
C PRO A 52 -0.16 0.96 -1.10
N PHE A 53 0.55 0.70 -2.20
CA PHE A 53 1.36 -0.50 -2.38
C PHE A 53 0.63 -1.85 -2.15
N ALA A 54 -0.68 -1.93 -2.47
CA ALA A 54 -1.54 -3.03 -2.05
C ALA A 54 -1.48 -4.31 -2.91
N ARG A 55 -0.89 -4.25 -4.11
CA ARG A 55 -0.84 -5.43 -4.99
C ARG A 55 0.01 -6.54 -4.36
N ARG A 56 -0.37 -7.81 -4.54
CA ARG A 56 0.36 -8.98 -4.01
C ARG A 56 1.85 -9.05 -4.35
N GLY A 57 2.25 -8.53 -5.50
CA GLY A 57 3.66 -8.45 -5.92
C GLY A 57 4.40 -7.19 -5.46
N SER A 58 3.78 -6.34 -4.64
CA SER A 58 4.44 -5.16 -4.09
C SER A 58 5.61 -5.57 -3.20
N ARG A 59 6.79 -5.04 -3.50
CA ARG A 59 8.00 -5.23 -2.68
C ARG A 59 8.14 -4.20 -1.57
N PHE A 60 7.27 -3.19 -1.52
CA PHE A 60 7.39 -2.08 -0.58
C PHE A 60 7.34 -2.55 0.88
N TRP A 61 6.27 -3.22 1.29
CA TRP A 61 6.08 -3.64 2.69
C TRP A 61 7.15 -4.62 3.19
N PRO A 62 7.54 -5.66 2.43
CA PRO A 62 8.67 -6.51 2.81
C PRO A 62 9.99 -5.75 2.89
N ALA A 63 10.27 -4.83 1.95
CA ALA A 63 11.52 -4.06 1.95
C ALA A 63 11.57 -3.05 3.10
N LEU A 64 10.45 -2.40 3.44
CA LEU A 64 10.34 -1.47 4.55
C LEU A 64 10.73 -2.15 5.88
N HIS A 65 10.17 -3.34 6.13
CA HIS A 65 10.52 -4.14 7.30
C HIS A 65 11.96 -4.67 7.22
N GLY A 66 12.37 -5.22 6.08
CA GLY A 66 13.73 -5.75 5.90
C GLY A 66 14.84 -4.70 6.04
N ALA A 67 14.52 -3.42 5.81
CA ALA A 67 15.42 -2.29 6.05
C ALA A 67 15.38 -1.76 7.50
N GLY A 68 14.58 -2.37 8.39
CA GLY A 68 14.51 -2.01 9.80
C GLY A 68 13.67 -0.78 10.13
N PHE A 69 12.79 -0.32 9.22
CA PHE A 69 11.89 0.81 9.51
C PHE A 69 10.72 0.44 10.44
N THR A 70 10.39 -0.85 10.54
CA THR A 70 9.26 -1.35 11.33
C THR A 70 9.64 -2.66 12.03
N ASP A 71 9.17 -2.86 13.27
CA ASP A 71 9.47 -4.06 14.08
C ASP A 71 8.92 -5.36 13.48
N ARG A 72 7.82 -5.25 12.73
CA ARG A 72 7.24 -6.33 11.93
C ARG A 72 6.88 -5.84 10.54
N GLN A 73 6.62 -6.78 9.64
CA GLN A 73 6.03 -6.44 8.35
C GLN A 73 4.59 -5.94 8.54
N LEU A 74 4.34 -4.70 8.10
CA LEU A 74 3.01 -4.11 8.05
C LEU A 74 2.25 -4.56 6.80
N HIS A 75 0.94 -4.55 6.89
CA HIS A 75 0.03 -4.75 5.77
C HIS A 75 -0.43 -3.41 5.16
N PRO A 76 -0.88 -3.40 3.89
CA PRO A 76 -1.34 -2.18 3.23
C PRO A 76 -2.43 -1.38 3.97
N TRP A 77 -3.33 -2.04 4.71
CA TRP A 77 -4.38 -1.36 5.47
C TRP A 77 -3.88 -0.69 6.76
N GLU A 78 -2.62 -0.91 7.13
CA GLU A 78 -1.98 -0.34 8.32
C GLU A 78 -1.16 0.93 7.97
N HIS A 79 -1.22 1.40 6.73
CA HIS A 79 -0.36 2.47 6.20
C HIS A 79 -0.47 3.84 6.89
N GLY A 80 -1.55 4.09 7.63
CA GLY A 80 -1.77 5.33 8.40
C GLY A 80 -1.50 5.18 9.90
N CYS A 81 -1.15 3.98 10.37
CA CYS A 81 -0.76 3.78 11.77
C CYS A 81 0.57 4.49 12.01
N ARG A 82 0.61 5.42 12.96
CA ARG A 82 1.88 5.92 13.46
C ARG A 82 2.61 4.73 14.11
N PRO A 83 3.90 4.51 13.82
CA PRO A 83 4.70 3.55 14.55
C PRO A 83 4.79 3.95 16.03
#